data_AF-A0A2E9QG67-F1
#
_entry.id   AF-A0A2E9QG67-F1
#
_cell.length_a   1.000
_cell.length_b   1.000
_cell.length_c   1.000
_cell.angle_alpha   90.00
_cell.angle_beta   90.00
_cell.angle_gamma   90.00
#
_symmetry.space_group_name_H-M   'P 1'
#
loop_
_entity.id
_entity.type
_entity.pdbx_description
1 polymer ?
#
loop_
_entity_poly.entity_id
_entity_poly.type
_entity_poly.pdbx_seq_one_letter_code
_entity_poly.pdbx_strand_id
1 'polypeptide(L)'
;MKLRFASILALFSVFLAAQPVLALGTYAEGRAIVKVIKMESQGIFFDSFEGEYEIATFDKSEKCDVDDGTCYTPQKKVVKFSIDDSNKAVYQFMIENMNRVMVIDYKIHRIEPVDLKTSMEILGARPLLAKQPENFPRRMRVGQSGTQGNKSIYGKFLKLEYRGTMVGTYEALVYNRQTDKILPVSISNESMAAYVKNSMASMEEYHIGLSKQLVEMVADSKIDIFEINYDKPADLAGD
;
A
#
# COMPACT_ATOMS: atom_id res chain seq x y z
N MET A 1 -22.58 28.56 55.96
CA MET A 1 -21.95 28.87 54.66
C MET A 1 -20.97 27.75 54.32
N LYS A 2 -21.42 26.72 53.58
CA LYS A 2 -20.64 25.62 52.99
C LYS A 2 -21.63 24.56 52.54
N LEU A 3 -22.04 24.61 51.29
CA LEU A 3 -22.59 23.52 50.48
C LEU A 3 -22.94 24.15 49.14
N ARG A 4 -22.64 23.45 48.02
CA ARG A 4 -22.76 23.87 46.61
C ARG A 4 -21.46 24.39 45.97
N PHE A 5 -20.50 23.50 45.76
CA PHE A 5 -19.52 23.68 44.67
C PHE A 5 -18.98 22.35 44.10
N ALA A 6 -19.41 21.19 44.61
CA ALA A 6 -18.82 19.90 44.26
C ALA A 6 -19.59 19.06 43.22
N SER A 7 -20.76 19.51 42.73
CA SER A 7 -21.64 18.64 41.91
C SER A 7 -21.74 19.00 40.42
N ILE A 8 -21.02 20.02 39.93
CA ILE A 8 -21.03 20.37 38.50
C ILE A 8 -19.78 19.83 37.76
N LEU A 9 -18.69 19.53 38.48
CA LEU A 9 -17.45 19.06 37.86
C LEU A 9 -17.46 17.55 37.55
N ALA A 10 -18.36 16.77 38.14
CA ALA A 10 -18.43 15.31 37.93
C ALA A 10 -19.33 14.89 36.75
N LEU A 11 -20.12 15.81 36.16
CA LEU A 11 -20.95 15.53 34.99
C LEU A 11 -20.27 15.92 33.66
N PHE A 12 -19.17 16.67 33.69
CA PHE A 12 -18.45 17.10 32.47
C PHE A 12 -17.33 16.14 32.06
N SER A 13 -16.92 15.22 32.94
CA SER A 13 -15.83 14.27 32.68
C SER A 13 -16.28 12.95 32.02
N VAL A 14 -17.60 12.71 31.87
CA VAL A 14 -18.12 11.48 31.23
C VAL A 14 -18.38 11.67 29.73
N PHE A 15 -18.38 12.90 29.20
CA PHE A 15 -18.61 13.17 27.78
C PHE A 15 -17.35 13.27 26.90
N LEU A 16 -16.14 13.11 27.48
CA LEU A 16 -14.87 13.13 26.74
C LEU A 16 -14.28 11.73 26.48
N ALA A 17 -14.96 10.66 26.90
CA ALA A 17 -14.54 9.28 26.66
C ALA A 17 -15.26 8.62 25.46
N ALA A 18 -16.08 9.35 24.72
CA ALA A 18 -16.61 8.92 23.42
C ALA A 18 -15.69 9.40 22.28
N GLN A 19 -14.39 9.18 22.41
CA GLN A 19 -13.54 9.09 21.22
C GLN A 19 -13.83 7.72 20.61
N PRO A 20 -14.18 7.60 19.32
CA PRO A 20 -14.40 6.30 18.72
C PRO A 20 -13.04 5.57 18.72
N VAL A 21 -12.84 4.71 19.71
CA VAL A 21 -11.87 3.61 19.66
C VAL A 21 -12.45 2.56 18.70
N LEU A 22 -12.63 2.97 17.44
CA LEU A 22 -13.01 2.15 16.28
C LEU A 22 -11.90 2.14 15.24
N ALA A 23 -10.70 2.62 15.58
CA ALA A 23 -9.51 2.52 14.73
C ALA A 23 -8.89 1.11 14.70
N LEU A 24 -9.57 0.10 15.26
CA LEU A 24 -9.33 -1.32 14.97
C LEU A 24 -10.08 -1.69 13.68
N GLY A 25 -9.51 -1.30 12.54
CA GLY A 25 -9.71 -1.99 11.26
C GLY A 25 -11.03 -1.79 10.52
N THR A 26 -11.56 -0.57 10.41
CA THR A 26 -12.71 -0.29 9.52
C THR A 26 -12.35 -0.28 8.04
N TYR A 27 -11.09 0.02 7.71
CA TYR A 27 -10.57 0.01 6.35
C TYR A 27 -9.10 -0.44 6.31
N ALA A 28 -8.67 -0.94 5.16
CA ALA A 28 -7.26 -1.11 4.82
C ALA A 28 -6.81 0.05 3.92
N GLU A 29 -5.62 0.59 4.12
CA GLU A 29 -5.06 1.63 3.25
C GLU A 29 -3.97 1.08 2.37
N GLY A 30 -3.83 1.61 1.15
CA GLY A 30 -2.75 1.19 0.28
C GLY A 30 -2.39 2.19 -0.79
N ARG A 31 -1.30 1.88 -1.48
CA ARG A 31 -0.80 2.57 -2.67
C ARG A 31 -0.59 1.55 -3.78
N ALA A 32 -0.93 1.91 -5.00
CA ALA A 32 -0.74 1.04 -6.15
C ALA A 32 -0.37 1.82 -7.41
N ILE A 33 0.37 1.15 -8.31
CA ILE A 33 0.59 1.60 -9.69
C ILE A 33 -0.49 0.97 -10.56
N VAL A 34 -1.31 1.80 -11.19
CA VAL A 34 -2.50 1.36 -11.94
C VAL A 34 -2.60 2.08 -13.28
N LYS A 35 -3.45 1.55 -14.17
CA LYS A 35 -3.89 2.22 -15.39
C LYS A 35 -5.41 2.35 -15.34
N VAL A 36 -5.91 3.58 -15.25
CA VAL A 36 -7.36 3.84 -15.32
C VAL A 36 -7.85 3.58 -16.74
N ILE A 37 -8.84 2.69 -16.89
CA ILE A 37 -9.37 2.27 -18.20
C ILE A 37 -10.79 2.77 -18.44
N LYS A 38 -11.53 3.10 -17.38
CA LYS A 38 -12.90 3.59 -17.46
C LYS A 38 -13.16 4.59 -16.35
N MET A 39 -13.89 5.66 -16.67
CA MET A 39 -14.45 6.62 -15.73
C MET A 39 -15.90 6.85 -16.11
N GLU A 40 -16.79 6.86 -15.13
CA GLU A 40 -18.20 7.20 -15.32
C GLU A 40 -18.50 8.49 -14.54
N SER A 41 -18.94 9.52 -15.25
CA SER A 41 -19.71 10.61 -14.62
C SER A 41 -21.16 10.17 -14.70
N GLN A 42 -21.78 9.84 -13.58
CA GLN A 42 -23.22 9.75 -13.54
C GLN A 42 -23.73 11.15 -13.07
N GLY A 43 -24.84 11.64 -13.65
CA GLY A 43 -25.31 13.06 -13.73
C GLY A 43 -25.41 13.98 -12.49
N ILE A 44 -26.60 14.57 -12.22
CA ILE A 44 -26.77 15.81 -11.43
C ILE A 44 -26.86 15.62 -9.88
N PHE A 45 -27.01 14.39 -9.37
CA PHE A 45 -27.17 14.08 -7.94
C PHE A 45 -26.30 12.88 -7.55
N PHE A 46 -25.01 13.08 -7.24
CA PHE A 46 -24.10 11.98 -6.95
C PHE A 46 -23.23 12.29 -5.74
N ASP A 47 -23.21 11.33 -4.82
CA ASP A 47 -22.36 11.30 -3.64
C ASP A 47 -20.96 10.70 -3.96
N SER A 48 -20.79 10.12 -5.16
CA SER A 48 -19.51 9.56 -5.62
C SER A 48 -19.35 9.50 -7.15
N PHE A 49 -18.10 9.47 -7.61
CA PHE A 49 -17.69 9.15 -8.99
C PHE A 49 -17.18 7.72 -9.09
N GLU A 50 -17.41 7.04 -10.22
CA GLU A 50 -17.07 5.62 -10.38
C GLU A 50 -16.09 5.38 -11.52
N GLY A 51 -15.33 4.30 -11.43
CA GLY A 51 -14.42 3.91 -12.50
C GLY A 51 -13.88 2.49 -12.39
N GLU A 52 -13.04 2.16 -13.36
CA GLU A 52 -12.31 0.88 -13.41
C GLU A 52 -10.84 1.13 -13.75
N TYR A 53 -9.94 0.44 -13.06
CA TYR A 53 -8.52 0.45 -13.37
C TYR A 53 -7.97 -0.98 -13.56
N GLU A 54 -6.92 -1.10 -14.37
CA GLU A 54 -6.07 -2.27 -14.44
C GLU A 54 -4.94 -2.17 -13.41
N ILE A 55 -4.71 -3.25 -12.67
CA ILE A 55 -3.58 -3.41 -11.75
C ILE A 55 -2.90 -4.76 -12.01
N ALA A 56 -1.59 -4.80 -11.73
CA ALA A 56 -0.85 -6.05 -11.72
C ALA A 56 -1.34 -6.98 -10.59
N THR A 57 -1.46 -8.27 -10.91
CA THR A 57 -1.82 -9.34 -9.98
C THR A 57 -1.06 -10.61 -10.38
N PHE A 58 -1.33 -11.70 -9.68
CA PHE A 58 -0.83 -13.03 -10.00
C PHE A 58 -1.86 -14.11 -9.65
N ASP A 59 -1.66 -15.30 -10.20
CA ASP A 59 -2.40 -16.50 -9.82
C ASP A 59 -1.66 -17.25 -8.70
N LYS A 60 -2.28 -17.34 -7.52
CA LYS A 60 -1.71 -18.04 -6.35
C LYS A 60 -1.56 -19.55 -6.57
N SER A 61 -2.20 -20.12 -7.59
CA SER A 61 -2.11 -21.55 -7.91
C SER A 61 -0.84 -21.93 -8.68
N GLU A 62 -0.13 -20.97 -9.27
CA GLU A 62 1.20 -21.20 -9.88
C GLU A 62 2.21 -21.53 -8.78
N LYS A 63 3.11 -22.48 -9.05
CA LYS A 63 4.21 -22.78 -8.13
C LYS A 63 5.20 -21.62 -8.15
N CYS A 64 5.46 -21.02 -6.99
CA CYS A 64 6.51 -20.00 -6.81
C CYS A 64 7.64 -20.59 -6.00
N ASP A 65 8.83 -20.58 -6.60
CA ASP A 65 10.08 -20.83 -5.90
C ASP A 65 10.86 -19.51 -5.81
N VAL A 66 10.97 -19.01 -4.59
CA VAL A 66 11.66 -17.75 -4.27
C VAL A 66 13.16 -17.89 -4.48
N ASP A 67 13.71 -19.06 -4.18
CA ASP A 67 15.14 -19.33 -4.22
C ASP A 67 15.62 -19.40 -5.67
N ASP A 68 14.81 -19.97 -6.56
CA ASP A 68 15.08 -20.02 -8.00
C ASP A 68 14.63 -18.75 -8.75
N GLY A 69 13.91 -17.84 -8.07
CA GLY A 69 13.38 -16.60 -8.68
C GLY A 69 12.25 -16.84 -9.69
N THR A 70 11.80 -18.09 -9.81
CA THR A 70 10.66 -18.55 -10.60
C THR A 70 9.39 -18.41 -9.78
N CYS A 71 9.02 -17.17 -9.48
CA CYS A 71 7.73 -16.87 -8.87
C CYS A 71 6.68 -16.58 -9.93
N TYR A 72 5.66 -15.83 -9.55
CA TYR A 72 4.42 -15.75 -10.30
C TYR A 72 4.56 -14.94 -11.58
N THR A 73 3.90 -15.42 -12.63
CA THR A 73 3.79 -14.70 -13.89
C THR A 73 2.90 -13.47 -13.71
N PRO A 74 3.32 -12.27 -14.15
CA PRO A 74 2.50 -11.07 -14.07
C PRO A 74 1.18 -11.24 -14.81
N GLN A 75 0.07 -10.99 -14.12
CA GLN A 75 -1.27 -10.93 -14.68
C GLN A 75 -1.88 -9.55 -14.46
N LYS A 76 -2.98 -9.27 -15.14
CA LYS A 76 -3.76 -8.04 -14.94
C LYS A 76 -5.12 -8.37 -14.35
N LYS A 77 -5.57 -7.53 -13.42
CA LYS A 77 -6.92 -7.55 -12.86
C LYS A 77 -7.57 -6.20 -13.07
N VAL A 78 -8.82 -6.21 -13.49
CA VAL A 78 -9.68 -5.02 -13.48
C VAL A 78 -10.33 -4.90 -12.12
N VAL A 79 -10.27 -3.71 -11.55
CA VAL A 79 -10.85 -3.40 -10.24
C VAL A 79 -11.74 -2.17 -10.38
N LYS A 80 -12.95 -2.27 -9.82
CA LYS A 80 -13.91 -1.17 -9.70
C LYS A 80 -13.56 -0.33 -8.48
N PHE A 81 -13.73 0.98 -8.59
CA PHE A 81 -13.50 1.91 -7.50
C PHE A 81 -14.49 3.05 -7.53
N SER A 82 -14.59 3.72 -6.39
CA SER A 82 -15.35 4.95 -6.18
C SER A 82 -14.41 6.08 -5.74
N ILE A 83 -14.81 7.32 -6.01
CA ILE A 83 -14.18 8.54 -5.53
C ILE A 83 -15.29 9.36 -4.87
N ASP A 84 -15.11 9.72 -3.61
CA ASP A 84 -16.03 10.61 -2.91
C ASP A 84 -16.22 11.94 -3.66
N ASP A 85 -17.45 12.47 -3.68
CA ASP A 85 -17.77 13.69 -4.43
C ASP A 85 -17.01 14.94 -3.96
N SER A 86 -16.54 14.95 -2.70
CA SER A 86 -15.71 16.00 -2.14
C SER A 86 -14.32 16.04 -2.79
N ASN A 87 -13.90 14.94 -3.45
CA ASN A 87 -12.58 14.77 -4.04
C ASN A 87 -12.57 14.93 -5.57
N LYS A 88 -13.29 15.95 -6.08
CA LYS A 88 -13.40 16.26 -7.53
C LYS A 88 -12.05 16.42 -8.23
N ALA A 89 -11.04 16.91 -7.51
CA ALA A 89 -9.69 17.10 -8.07
C ALA A 89 -9.05 15.76 -8.48
N VAL A 90 -9.23 14.70 -7.68
CA VAL A 90 -8.73 13.36 -8.02
C VAL A 90 -9.48 12.79 -9.22
N TYR A 91 -10.81 12.92 -9.24
CA TYR A 91 -11.63 12.52 -10.37
C TYR A 91 -11.17 13.20 -11.68
N GLN A 92 -11.03 14.52 -11.66
CA GLN A 92 -10.61 15.32 -12.80
C GLN A 92 -9.23 14.89 -13.30
N PHE A 93 -8.26 14.72 -12.38
CA PHE A 93 -6.92 14.24 -12.71
C PHE A 93 -6.95 12.86 -13.39
N MET A 94 -7.75 11.93 -12.86
CA MET A 94 -7.83 10.56 -13.38
C MET A 94 -8.47 10.53 -14.78
N ILE A 95 -9.48 11.36 -15.05
CA ILE A 95 -10.07 11.51 -16.39
C ILE A 95 -9.05 12.08 -17.38
N GLU A 96 -8.36 13.17 -17.02
CA GLU A 96 -7.37 13.82 -17.87
C GLU A 96 -6.17 12.91 -18.19
N ASN A 97 -5.93 11.90 -17.34
CA ASN A 97 -4.84 10.94 -17.47
C ASN A 97 -5.33 9.51 -17.71
N MET A 98 -6.54 9.34 -18.25
CA MET A 98 -7.04 8.03 -18.65
C MET A 98 -6.05 7.31 -19.57
N ASN A 99 -5.99 5.99 -19.44
CA ASN A 99 -5.09 5.10 -20.16
C ASN A 99 -3.59 5.34 -19.93
N ARG A 100 -3.21 6.25 -19.03
CA ARG A 100 -1.83 6.41 -18.56
C ARG A 100 -1.61 5.65 -17.26
N VAL A 101 -0.38 5.21 -17.05
CA VAL A 101 0.03 4.60 -15.79
C VAL A 101 0.20 5.71 -14.75
N MET A 102 -0.37 5.52 -13.57
CA MET A 102 -0.35 6.48 -12.47
C MET A 102 -0.21 5.78 -11.12
N VAL A 103 0.09 6.57 -10.09
CA VAL A 103 0.08 6.10 -8.70
C VAL A 103 -1.23 6.53 -8.07
N ILE A 104 -1.91 5.61 -7.41
CA ILE A 104 -3.09 5.89 -6.60
C ILE A 104 -2.84 5.58 -5.13
N ASP A 105 -3.45 6.37 -4.25
CA ASP A 105 -3.67 6.06 -2.84
C ASP A 105 -5.14 5.70 -2.65
N TYR A 106 -5.42 4.63 -1.91
CA TYR A 106 -6.77 4.10 -1.78
C TYR A 106 -7.06 3.58 -0.37
N LYS A 107 -8.35 3.46 -0.07
CA LYS A 107 -8.91 2.73 1.06
C LYS A 107 -9.76 1.57 0.57
N ILE A 108 -9.72 0.45 1.29
CA ILE A 108 -10.63 -0.66 1.13
C ILE A 108 -11.46 -0.75 2.42
N HIS A 109 -12.71 -0.32 2.33
CA HIS A 109 -13.67 -0.38 3.42
C HIS A 109 -14.05 -1.83 3.72
N ARG A 110 -13.97 -2.24 4.98
CA ARG A 110 -14.42 -3.57 5.43
C ARG A 110 -15.93 -3.64 5.66
N ILE A 111 -16.56 -2.47 5.81
CA ILE A 111 -18.01 -2.29 5.94
C ILE A 111 -18.42 -1.39 4.77
N GLU A 112 -19.48 -1.75 4.05
CA GLU A 112 -19.95 -0.99 2.89
C GLU A 112 -20.31 0.46 3.31
N PRO A 113 -19.63 1.47 2.75
CA PRO A 113 -19.91 2.87 3.06
C PRO A 113 -21.21 3.31 2.37
N VAL A 114 -21.98 4.18 3.05
CA VAL A 114 -23.29 4.64 2.55
C VAL A 114 -23.16 5.48 1.28
N ASP A 115 -22.07 6.25 1.17
CA ASP A 115 -21.89 7.27 0.14
C ASP A 115 -21.07 6.77 -1.07
N LEU A 116 -20.55 5.53 -1.05
CA LEU A 116 -19.80 4.94 -2.17
C LEU A 116 -20.47 3.69 -2.72
N LYS A 117 -20.34 3.46 -4.03
CA LYS A 117 -20.90 2.26 -4.69
C LYS A 117 -19.98 1.05 -4.65
N THR A 118 -18.74 1.23 -4.21
CA THR A 118 -17.77 0.15 -4.08
C THR A 118 -17.05 0.24 -2.73
N SER A 119 -16.54 -0.89 -2.26
CA SER A 119 -15.70 -0.92 -1.05
C SER A 119 -14.33 -0.28 -1.26
N MET A 120 -13.95 0.07 -2.49
CA MET A 120 -12.65 0.65 -2.81
C MET A 120 -12.78 2.13 -3.14
N GLU A 121 -12.22 2.96 -2.28
CA GLU A 121 -12.21 4.41 -2.42
C GLU A 121 -10.84 4.91 -2.85
N ILE A 122 -10.77 5.74 -3.90
CA ILE A 122 -9.53 6.43 -4.27
C ILE A 122 -9.44 7.76 -3.55
N LEU A 123 -8.36 7.92 -2.79
CA LEU A 123 -8.09 9.13 -1.99
C LEU A 123 -7.19 10.12 -2.73
N GLY A 124 -6.33 9.62 -3.61
CA GLY A 124 -5.33 10.41 -4.30
C GLY A 124 -4.88 9.73 -5.57
N ALA A 125 -4.59 10.53 -6.59
CA ALA A 125 -4.01 10.06 -7.84
C ALA A 125 -2.96 11.08 -8.31
N ARG A 126 -1.85 10.59 -8.86
CA ARG A 126 -0.73 11.43 -9.29
C ARG A 126 0.08 10.77 -10.40
N PRO A 127 0.78 11.55 -11.24
CA PRO A 127 1.59 10.98 -12.31
C PRO A 127 2.72 10.15 -11.71
N LEU A 128 3.11 9.09 -12.44
CA LEU A 128 4.30 8.33 -12.11
C LEU A 128 5.52 9.08 -12.67
N LEU A 129 6.42 9.51 -11.79
CA LEU A 129 7.61 10.26 -12.19
C LEU A 129 8.57 9.38 -12.98
N ALA A 130 9.35 9.96 -13.90
CA ALA A 130 10.36 9.20 -14.63
C ALA A 130 11.52 8.75 -13.72
N LYS A 131 11.90 9.59 -12.75
CA LYS A 131 12.97 9.37 -11.78
C LYS A 131 12.60 9.95 -10.42
N GLN A 132 13.33 9.54 -9.39
CA GLN A 132 13.22 10.18 -8.08
C GLN A 132 13.78 11.62 -8.10
N PRO A 133 13.30 12.50 -7.20
CA PRO A 133 13.93 13.80 -6.95
C PRO A 133 15.41 13.66 -6.58
N GLU A 134 16.23 14.66 -6.91
CA GLU A 134 17.69 14.62 -6.65
C GLU A 134 18.05 14.41 -5.17
N ASN A 135 17.21 14.91 -4.26
CA ASN A 135 17.39 14.80 -2.81
C ASN A 135 16.71 13.57 -2.19
N PHE A 136 16.19 12.64 -3.01
CA PHE A 136 15.58 11.41 -2.51
C PHE A 136 16.67 10.51 -1.89
N PRO A 137 16.52 10.04 -0.63
CA PRO A 137 17.49 9.13 -0.04
C PRO A 137 17.58 7.85 -0.89
N ARG A 138 18.76 7.51 -1.39
CA ARG A 138 18.95 6.42 -2.37
C ARG A 138 19.17 5.04 -1.74
N ARG A 139 19.14 4.95 -0.41
CA ARG A 139 19.29 3.70 0.33
C ARG A 139 18.49 3.75 1.64
N MET A 140 17.83 2.65 1.96
CA MET A 140 17.21 2.38 3.25
C MET A 140 17.54 0.94 3.65
N ARG A 141 18.01 0.72 4.88
CA ARG A 141 18.26 -0.60 5.45
C ARG A 141 17.67 -0.69 6.85
N VAL A 142 17.07 -1.82 7.16
CA VAL A 142 16.51 -2.16 8.47
C VAL A 142 17.03 -3.54 8.90
N GLY A 143 16.81 -3.91 10.16
CA GLY A 143 17.20 -5.23 10.66
C GLY A 143 16.53 -6.36 9.87
N GLN A 144 17.27 -7.44 9.63
CA GLN A 144 16.79 -8.60 8.89
C GLN A 144 15.85 -9.44 9.77
N SER A 145 14.77 -9.96 9.17
CA SER A 145 13.84 -10.88 9.84
C SER A 145 14.40 -12.30 10.02
N GLY A 146 15.50 -12.61 9.33
CA GLY A 146 16.18 -13.90 9.34
C GLY A 146 17.56 -13.82 8.70
N THR A 147 18.41 -14.80 8.99
CA THR A 147 19.85 -14.79 8.61
C THR A 147 20.20 -15.75 7.47
N GLN A 148 19.26 -16.59 7.02
CA GLN A 148 19.47 -17.56 5.95
C GLN A 148 18.61 -17.26 4.72
N GLY A 149 19.16 -17.47 3.53
CA GLY A 149 18.44 -17.29 2.26
C GLY A 149 18.22 -15.84 1.85
N ASN A 150 19.05 -14.91 2.33
CA ASN A 150 18.99 -13.51 1.92
C ASN A 150 19.34 -13.37 0.44
N LYS A 151 18.57 -12.55 -0.28
CA LYS A 151 18.74 -12.36 -1.73
C LYS A 151 18.57 -10.90 -2.11
N SER A 152 19.29 -10.46 -3.13
CA SER A 152 19.05 -9.18 -3.77
C SER A 152 18.37 -9.43 -5.11
N ILE A 153 17.22 -8.79 -5.32
CA ILE A 153 16.58 -8.72 -6.65
C ILE A 153 16.66 -7.28 -7.18
N TYR A 154 16.40 -7.09 -8.47
CA TYR A 154 16.29 -5.76 -9.07
C TYR A 154 14.91 -5.56 -9.69
N GLY A 155 14.26 -4.45 -9.38
CA GLY A 155 12.91 -4.16 -9.86
C GLY A 155 12.21 -3.05 -9.09
N LYS A 156 10.89 -3.17 -8.87
CA LYS A 156 10.11 -2.12 -8.20
C LYS A 156 8.84 -2.65 -7.55
N PHE A 157 8.35 -1.91 -6.57
CA PHE A 157 7.05 -2.17 -5.96
C PHE A 157 5.91 -1.69 -6.86
N LEU A 158 4.91 -2.54 -7.03
CA LEU A 158 3.69 -2.30 -7.81
C LEU A 158 2.50 -1.97 -6.90
N LYS A 159 2.49 -2.52 -5.69
CA LYS A 159 1.44 -2.35 -4.70
C LYS A 159 2.02 -2.43 -3.29
N LEU A 160 1.47 -1.66 -2.37
CA LEU A 160 1.69 -1.74 -0.93
C LEU A 160 0.34 -1.55 -0.22
N GLU A 161 0.01 -2.41 0.73
CA GLU A 161 -1.27 -2.36 1.46
C GLU A 161 -1.04 -2.67 2.94
N TYR A 162 -1.57 -1.81 3.82
CA TYR A 162 -1.55 -2.03 5.26
C TYR A 162 -2.65 -3.01 5.67
N ARG A 163 -2.30 -4.10 6.35
CA ARG A 163 -3.26 -5.15 6.75
C ARG A 163 -3.75 -5.05 8.20
N GLY A 164 -3.04 -4.33 9.07
CA GLY A 164 -3.54 -3.93 10.39
C GLY A 164 -3.71 -5.03 11.43
N THR A 165 -2.91 -6.10 11.41
CA THR A 165 -2.93 -7.17 12.41
C THR A 165 -1.81 -7.02 13.43
N MET A 166 -2.09 -6.38 14.58
CA MET A 166 -1.33 -6.29 15.85
C MET A 166 0.17 -5.90 15.85
N VAL A 167 0.89 -6.00 14.74
CA VAL A 167 2.25 -5.55 14.48
C VAL A 167 2.24 -5.02 13.05
N GLY A 168 2.65 -3.77 12.81
CA GLY A 168 2.48 -3.02 11.55
C GLY A 168 2.96 -3.72 10.27
N THR A 169 2.20 -4.71 9.82
CA THR A 169 2.54 -5.59 8.69
C THR A 169 1.88 -5.05 7.44
N TYR A 170 2.72 -4.67 6.48
CA TYR A 170 2.30 -4.29 5.15
C TYR A 170 2.52 -5.46 4.20
N GLU A 171 1.59 -5.66 3.29
CA GLU A 171 1.74 -6.61 2.20
C GLU A 171 2.00 -5.84 0.91
N ALA A 172 3.00 -6.26 0.17
CA ALA A 172 3.45 -5.59 -1.03
C ALA A 172 3.59 -6.57 -2.20
N LEU A 173 3.52 -6.00 -3.40
CA LEU A 173 3.73 -6.73 -4.64
C LEU A 173 4.93 -6.14 -5.36
N VAL A 174 5.95 -6.95 -5.59
CA VAL A 174 7.20 -6.53 -6.23
C VAL A 174 7.29 -7.15 -7.61
N TYR A 175 7.63 -6.36 -8.61
CA TYR A 175 8.06 -6.85 -9.90
C TYR A 175 9.56 -7.05 -9.90
N ASN A 176 10.02 -8.26 -10.22
CA ASN A 176 11.42 -8.60 -10.42
C ASN A 176 11.75 -8.51 -11.92
N ARG A 177 12.56 -7.51 -12.26
CA ARG A 177 12.95 -7.23 -13.64
C ARG A 177 13.86 -8.31 -14.23
N GLN A 178 14.64 -8.98 -13.39
CA GLN A 178 15.63 -9.98 -13.83
C GLN A 178 14.96 -11.25 -14.33
N THR A 179 13.85 -11.64 -13.72
CA THR A 179 13.12 -12.88 -14.07
C THR A 179 11.78 -12.61 -14.76
N ASP A 180 11.38 -11.34 -14.89
CA ASP A 180 10.06 -10.92 -15.37
C ASP A 180 8.90 -11.56 -14.57
N LYS A 181 9.10 -11.68 -13.25
CA LYS A 181 8.14 -12.29 -12.31
C LYS A 181 7.65 -11.29 -11.28
N ILE A 182 6.56 -11.64 -10.62
CA ILE A 182 6.01 -10.91 -9.48
C ILE A 182 6.19 -11.73 -8.20
N LEU A 183 6.58 -11.06 -7.12
CA LEU A 183 6.77 -11.64 -5.79
C LEU A 183 5.88 -10.88 -4.78
N PRO A 184 4.97 -11.58 -4.07
CA PRO A 184 4.35 -11.03 -2.87
C PRO A 184 5.37 -11.02 -1.72
N VAL A 185 5.46 -9.92 -1.02
CA VAL A 185 6.40 -9.72 0.11
C VAL A 185 5.66 -9.03 1.24
N SER A 186 6.06 -9.30 2.47
CA SER A 186 5.62 -8.56 3.64
C SER A 186 6.69 -7.53 4.02
N ILE A 187 6.26 -6.49 4.74
CA ILE A 187 7.15 -5.47 5.31
C ILE A 187 6.72 -5.28 6.75
N SER A 188 7.52 -5.81 7.67
CA SER A 188 7.27 -5.74 9.11
C SER A 188 7.71 -4.42 9.74
N ASN A 189 8.67 -3.74 9.11
CA ASN A 189 9.20 -2.48 9.58
C ASN A 189 8.45 -1.27 8.99
N GLU A 190 7.83 -0.46 9.84
CA GLU A 190 7.06 0.72 9.41
C GLU A 190 7.88 1.77 8.67
N SER A 191 9.15 1.97 9.06
CA SER A 191 10.03 2.93 8.37
C SER A 191 10.37 2.44 6.96
N MET A 192 10.59 1.14 6.79
CA MET A 192 10.75 0.55 5.45
C MET A 192 9.47 0.69 4.63
N ALA A 193 8.29 0.44 5.21
CA ALA A 193 7.01 0.61 4.51
C ALA A 193 6.77 2.06 4.06
N ALA A 194 7.09 3.04 4.90
CA ALA A 194 7.02 4.47 4.55
C ALA A 194 8.00 4.81 3.41
N TYR A 195 9.22 4.29 3.47
CA TYR A 195 10.21 4.46 2.41
C TYR A 195 9.73 3.85 1.09
N VAL A 196 9.24 2.61 1.10
CA VAL A 196 8.65 1.93 -0.07
C VAL A 196 7.51 2.74 -0.67
N LYS A 197 6.60 3.23 0.17
CA LYS A 197 5.47 4.08 -0.25
C LYS A 197 5.97 5.30 -1.04
N ASN A 198 7.08 5.92 -0.64
CA ASN A 198 7.69 7.03 -1.35
C ASN A 198 8.46 6.58 -2.62
N SER A 199 9.15 5.44 -2.56
CA SER A 199 9.85 4.85 -3.71
C SER A 199 8.91 4.54 -4.88
N MET A 200 7.63 4.22 -4.61
CA MET A 200 6.60 4.00 -5.63
C MET A 200 6.19 5.25 -6.43
N ALA A 201 6.67 6.45 -6.06
CA ALA A 201 6.32 7.69 -6.77
C ALA A 201 6.93 7.79 -8.19
N SER A 202 7.93 6.95 -8.51
CA SER A 202 8.63 6.99 -9.79
C SER A 202 8.70 5.62 -10.47
N MET A 203 9.08 5.63 -11.76
CA MET A 203 9.38 4.45 -12.56
C MET A 203 10.77 3.89 -12.29
N GLU A 204 11.61 4.59 -11.52
CA GLU A 204 12.98 4.19 -11.25
C GLU A 204 12.99 2.87 -10.46
N GLU A 205 13.70 1.90 -11.00
CA GLU A 205 13.88 0.57 -10.41
C GLU A 205 15.10 0.59 -9.48
N TYR A 206 15.13 -0.35 -8.55
CA TYR A 206 16.12 -0.42 -7.49
C TYR A 206 16.39 -1.87 -7.08
N HIS A 207 17.51 -2.07 -6.40
CA HIS A 207 17.82 -3.33 -5.74
C HIS A 207 17.01 -3.47 -4.45
N ILE A 208 16.48 -4.66 -4.23
CA ILE A 208 15.62 -4.99 -3.09
C ILE A 208 16.23 -6.20 -2.38
N GLY A 209 16.59 -6.03 -1.11
CA GLY A 209 17.06 -7.07 -0.21
C GLY A 209 15.89 -7.80 0.44
N LEU A 210 15.84 -9.11 0.21
CA LEU A 210 14.81 -10.03 0.69
C LEU A 210 15.39 -10.94 1.78
N SER A 211 14.67 -11.14 2.88
CA SER A 211 14.99 -12.13 3.91
C SER A 211 13.81 -13.07 4.14
N LYS A 212 14.06 -14.35 4.42
CA LYS A 212 12.99 -15.27 4.84
C LYS A 212 12.58 -14.96 6.28
N GLN A 213 11.27 -14.89 6.54
CA GLN A 213 10.77 -14.68 7.90
C GLN A 213 10.90 -15.95 8.74
N LEU A 214 11.38 -15.81 9.98
CA LEU A 214 11.51 -16.92 10.94
C LEU A 214 10.16 -17.34 11.56
N VAL A 215 9.16 -16.45 11.58
CA VAL A 215 7.88 -16.67 12.29
C VAL A 215 6.71 -16.53 11.31
N GLU A 216 6.10 -17.66 10.94
CA GLU A 216 5.03 -17.76 9.93
C GLU A 216 3.66 -17.21 10.40
N MET A 217 3.51 -16.74 11.64
CA MET A 217 2.18 -16.64 12.27
C MET A 217 1.37 -15.36 11.97
N VAL A 218 1.90 -14.36 11.23
CA VAL A 218 1.20 -13.05 11.10
C VAL A 218 1.14 -12.49 9.67
N ALA A 219 2.09 -12.82 8.78
CA ALA A 219 2.15 -12.30 7.42
C ALA A 219 1.66 -13.32 6.39
N ASP A 220 1.01 -12.86 5.31
CA ASP A 220 0.58 -13.73 4.22
C ASP A 220 1.78 -14.16 3.36
N SER A 221 2.83 -13.32 3.30
CA SER A 221 4.09 -13.64 2.63
C SER A 221 5.20 -13.98 3.62
N LYS A 222 5.94 -15.06 3.31
CA LYS A 222 7.09 -15.57 4.06
C LYS A 222 8.40 -14.81 3.78
N ILE A 223 8.34 -13.75 2.99
CA ILE A 223 9.51 -12.94 2.57
C ILE A 223 9.34 -11.54 3.14
N ASP A 224 10.34 -11.07 3.89
CA ASP A 224 10.43 -9.69 4.38
C ASP A 224 11.43 -8.87 3.55
N ILE A 225 11.29 -7.55 3.64
CA ILE A 225 12.17 -6.57 2.99
C ILE A 225 13.08 -5.91 4.02
N PHE A 226 14.39 -6.07 3.86
CA PHE A 226 15.36 -5.47 4.78
C PHE A 226 16.18 -4.33 4.16
N GLU A 227 16.28 -4.25 2.84
CA GLU A 227 17.04 -3.17 2.17
C GLU A 227 16.38 -2.76 0.84
N ILE A 228 16.40 -1.46 0.55
CA ILE A 228 16.24 -0.92 -0.79
C ILE A 228 17.45 -0.05 -1.10
N ASN A 229 18.06 -0.27 -2.27
CA ASN A 229 19.27 0.42 -2.70
C ASN A 229 19.21 0.72 -4.19
N TYR A 230 19.29 1.99 -4.55
CA TYR A 230 19.19 2.42 -5.94
C TYR A 230 20.52 2.31 -6.71
N ASP A 231 21.64 2.15 -6.01
CA ASP A 231 22.96 2.32 -6.62
C ASP A 231 23.71 1.00 -6.79
N LYS A 232 23.41 0.00 -5.94
CA LYS A 232 24.08 -1.30 -5.97
C LYS A 232 23.19 -2.40 -5.37
N PRO A 233 23.52 -3.69 -5.62
CA PRO A 233 22.85 -4.81 -4.96
C PRO A 233 22.79 -4.66 -3.44
N ALA A 234 21.71 -5.18 -2.85
CA ALA A 234 21.50 -5.15 -1.41
C ALA A 234 22.63 -5.88 -0.69
N ASP A 235 22.98 -5.40 0.51
CA ASP A 235 24.06 -5.98 1.30
C ASP A 235 23.55 -7.21 2.04
N LEU A 236 23.98 -8.39 1.56
CA LEU A 236 23.48 -9.67 2.05
C LEU A 236 24.15 -10.14 3.34
N ALA A 237 25.25 -9.49 3.76
CA ALA A 237 25.88 -9.77 5.03
C ALA A 237 24.96 -9.28 6.15
N GLY A 238 24.66 -10.15 7.11
CA GLY A 238 24.02 -9.74 8.37
C GLY A 238 24.89 -8.72 9.10
N ASP A 239 24.26 -7.82 9.85
CA ASP A 239 24.97 -6.92 10.76
C ASP A 239 25.59 -7.69 11.94
#